data_AF-A0AAW1XXW0-F1
#
_entry.id   AF-A0AAW1XXW0-F1
#
_cell.length_a   1.000
_cell.length_b   1.000
_cell.length_c   1.000
_cell.angle_alpha   90.00
_cell.angle_beta   90.00
_cell.angle_gamma   90.00
#
_symmetry.space_group_name_H-M   'P 1'
#
loop_
_entity.id
_entity.type
_entity.pdbx_description
1 polymer ?
#
loop_
_entity_poly.entity_id
_entity_poly.type
_entity_poly.pdbx_seq_one_letter_code
_entity_poly.pdbx_strand_id
1 'polypeptide(L)'
;MELESILGYLHNKTIFITGATGLLGMVLVEKILRVQPDVKKIYLLLRASDAKSATQRLRDEIIGKELFKVLREKWGADFDFFISQKNCCCSRRCKF
;
A
#
# COMPACT_ATOMS: atom_id res chain seq x y z
N MET A 1 -2.70 -29.92 10.53
CA MET A 1 -3.08 -28.62 9.94
C MET A 1 -1.80 -27.81 9.89
N GLU A 2 -1.20 -27.69 8.71
CA GLU A 2 -0.05 -26.81 8.51
C GLU A 2 -0.50 -25.38 8.83
N LEU A 3 0.18 -24.75 9.79
CA LEU A 3 0.07 -23.30 9.95
C LEU A 3 0.69 -22.71 8.68
N GLU A 4 -0.14 -22.36 7.70
CA GLU A 4 0.35 -21.53 6.60
C GLU A 4 1.03 -20.31 7.23
N SER A 5 2.30 -20.09 6.85
CA SER A 5 2.99 -18.89 7.28
C SER A 5 2.15 -17.67 6.89
N ILE A 6 2.21 -16.60 7.68
CA ILE A 6 1.48 -15.34 7.39
C ILE A 6 1.78 -14.86 5.96
N LEU A 7 2.99 -15.13 5.45
CA LEU A 7 3.39 -14.81 4.08
C LEU A 7 2.65 -15.65 3.04
N GLY A 8 2.49 -16.95 3.28
CA GLY A 8 1.67 -17.84 2.44
C GLY A 8 0.22 -17.39 2.42
N TYR A 9 -0.34 -17.02 3.57
CA TYR A 9 -1.71 -16.54 3.65
C TYR A 9 -1.94 -15.24 2.85
N LEU A 10 -0.98 -14.31 2.86
CA LEU A 10 -1.08 -13.02 2.17
C LEU A 10 -0.82 -13.10 0.66
N HIS A 11 -0.29 -14.23 0.17
CA HIS A 11 -0.02 -14.43 -1.25
C HIS A 11 -1.30 -14.31 -2.10
N ASN A 12 -1.24 -13.51 -3.17
CA ASN A 12 -2.36 -13.25 -4.08
C ASN A 12 -3.66 -12.75 -3.39
N LYS A 13 -3.57 -12.25 -2.15
CA LYS A 13 -4.71 -11.64 -1.45
C LYS A 13 -4.86 -10.17 -1.81
N THR A 14 -6.09 -9.71 -1.70
CA THR A 14 -6.44 -8.31 -1.78
C THR A 14 -6.73 -7.80 -0.37
N ILE A 15 -6.02 -6.74 0.03
CA ILE A 15 -6.06 -6.22 1.41
C ILE A 15 -6.68 -4.83 1.36
N PHE A 16 -7.62 -4.56 2.27
CA PHE A 16 -8.18 -3.21 2.47
C PHE A 16 -7.70 -2.65 3.81
N ILE A 17 -7.04 -1.49 3.77
CA ILE A 17 -6.47 -0.85 4.96
C ILE A 17 -7.12 0.51 5.15
N THR A 18 -7.70 0.69 6.34
CA THR A 18 -8.20 1.99 6.82
C THR A 18 -7.16 2.65 7.70
N GLY A 19 -7.10 3.99 7.72
CA GLY A 19 -6.14 4.70 8.56
C GLY A 19 -4.68 4.55 8.11
N ALA A 20 -4.46 4.33 6.82
CA ALA A 20 -3.14 4.11 6.24
C ALA A 20 -2.17 5.30 6.40
N THR A 21 -2.67 6.50 6.66
CA THR A 21 -1.87 7.71 6.95
C THR A 21 -1.40 7.78 8.41
N GLY A 22 -1.92 6.91 9.29
CA GLY A 22 -1.43 6.80 10.65
C GLY A 22 -0.05 6.15 10.68
N LEU A 23 0.74 6.41 11.72
CA LEU A 23 2.10 5.87 11.85
C LEU A 23 2.14 4.34 11.66
N LEU A 24 1.29 3.61 12.39
CA LEU A 24 1.20 2.15 12.29
C LEU A 24 0.67 1.67 10.93
N GLY A 25 -0.29 2.41 10.35
CA GLY A 25 -0.85 2.08 9.04
C GLY A 25 0.22 2.16 7.94
N MET A 26 1.05 3.19 7.96
CA MET A 26 2.15 3.34 7.01
C MET A 26 3.19 2.22 7.16
N VAL A 27 3.57 1.89 8.41
CA VAL A 27 4.51 0.80 8.70
C VAL A 27 3.94 -0.55 8.25
N LEU A 28 2.65 -0.79 8.45
CA LEU A 28 2.00 -2.01 7.98
C LEU A 28 2.05 -2.14 6.46
N VAL A 29 1.76 -1.06 5.73
CA VAL A 29 1.82 -1.05 4.25
C VAL A 29 3.24 -1.32 3.77
N GLU A 30 4.24 -0.62 4.31
CA GLU A 30 5.65 -0.85 4.01
C GLU A 30 6.04 -2.31 4.24
N LYS A 31 5.69 -2.83 5.42
CA LYS A 31 6.07 -4.18 5.84
C LYS A 31 5.48 -5.25 4.94
N ILE A 32 4.21 -5.13 4.58
CA ILE A 32 3.54 -6.06 3.65
C ILE A 32 4.24 -6.01 2.29
N LEU A 33 4.42 -4.83 1.71
CA LEU A 33 5.04 -4.68 0.39
C LEU A 33 6.50 -5.16 0.36
N ARG A 34 7.23 -5.04 1.47
CA ARG A 34 8.64 -5.46 1.56
C ARG A 34 8.79 -6.96 1.73
N VAL A 35 7.95 -7.59 2.55
CA VAL A 35 8.09 -9.00 2.95
C VAL A 35 7.25 -9.93 2.07
N GLN A 36 6.10 -9.47 1.57
CA GLN A 36 5.25 -10.21 0.64
C GLN A 36 4.91 -9.37 -0.61
N PRO A 37 5.84 -9.26 -1.57
CA PRO A 37 5.62 -8.50 -2.80
C PRO A 37 4.53 -9.11 -3.72
N ASP A 38 4.18 -10.39 -3.51
CA ASP A 38 3.18 -11.12 -4.31
C ASP A 38 1.75 -10.95 -3.79
N VAL A 39 1.53 -9.98 -2.88
CA VAL A 39 0.18 -9.49 -2.59
C VAL A 39 -0.49 -9.01 -3.89
N LYS A 40 -1.76 -9.35 -4.10
CA LYS A 40 -2.46 -9.02 -5.34
C LYS A 40 -2.69 -7.51 -5.45
N LYS A 41 -3.29 -6.92 -4.40
CA LYS A 41 -3.62 -5.50 -4.36
C LYS A 41 -3.85 -5.02 -2.93
N ILE A 42 -3.42 -3.79 -2.63
CA ILE A 42 -3.68 -3.10 -1.38
C ILE A 42 -4.55 -1.87 -1.68
N TYR A 43 -5.74 -1.84 -1.11
CA TYR A 43 -6.66 -0.72 -1.18
C TYR A 43 -6.52 0.13 0.08
N LEU A 44 -6.21 1.41 -0.11
CA LEU A 44 -5.99 2.35 0.97
C LEU A 44 -7.14 3.34 1.02
N LEU A 45 -7.86 3.39 2.14
CA LEU A 45 -8.91 4.39 2.35
C LEU A 45 -8.27 5.71 2.80
N LEU A 46 -8.38 6.73 1.95
CA LEU A 46 -7.88 8.08 2.22
C LEU A 46 -9.05 9.06 2.24
N ARG A 47 -9.05 9.97 3.23
CA ARG A 47 -10.06 11.02 3.30
C ARG A 47 -9.69 12.13 2.31
N ALA A 48 -10.30 12.13 1.14
CA ALA A 48 -10.09 13.14 0.11
C ALA A 48 -11.41 13.50 -0.59
N SER A 49 -11.42 14.67 -1.22
CA SER A 49 -12.55 15.25 -1.94
C SER A 49 -12.95 14.44 -3.18
N ASP A 50 -11.94 13.93 -3.88
CA ASP A 50 -12.02 13.18 -5.13
C ASP A 50 -10.83 12.21 -5.24
N ALA A 51 -10.84 11.40 -6.32
CA ALA A 51 -9.81 10.39 -6.56
C ALA A 51 -8.41 11.00 -6.81
N LYS A 52 -8.32 12.12 -7.54
CA LYS A 52 -7.04 12.77 -7.83
C LYS A 52 -6.38 13.29 -6.56
N SER A 53 -7.17 13.91 -5.70
CA SER A 53 -6.77 14.36 -4.36
C SER A 53 -6.35 13.19 -3.47
N ALA A 54 -7.02 12.04 -3.55
CA ALA A 54 -6.62 10.83 -2.83
C ALA A 54 -5.27 10.29 -3.30
N THR A 55 -5.03 10.25 -4.62
CA THR A 55 -3.74 9.85 -5.20
C THR A 55 -2.62 10.79 -4.80
N GLN A 56 -2.88 12.10 -4.80
CA GLN A 56 -1.89 13.09 -4.35
C GLN A 56 -1.55 12.87 -2.87
N ARG A 57 -2.56 12.72 -2.00
CA ARG A 57 -2.34 12.42 -0.58
C ARG A 57 -1.59 11.11 -0.35
N LEU A 58 -1.86 10.06 -1.13
CA LEU A 58 -1.09 8.82 -1.06
C LEU A 58 0.39 9.08 -1.32
N ARG A 59 0.69 9.84 -2.38
CA ARG A 59 2.07 10.17 -2.76
C ARG A 59 2.74 11.00 -1.66
N ASP A 60 2.10 12.05 -1.17
CA ASP A 60 2.74 13.00 -0.25
C ASP A 60 2.80 12.48 1.20
N GLU A 61 1.74 11.81 1.67
CA GLU A 61 1.63 11.40 3.08
C GLU A 61 2.19 10.02 3.36
N ILE A 62 2.20 9.12 2.37
CA ILE A 62 2.60 7.71 2.56
C ILE A 62 3.86 7.42 1.76
N ILE A 63 3.75 7.38 0.42
CA ILE A 63 4.84 6.88 -0.45
C ILE A 63 6.07 7.79 -0.40
N GLY A 64 5.89 9.10 -0.32
CA GLY A 64 6.97 10.09 -0.26
C GLY A 64 7.71 10.17 1.07
N LYS A 65 7.28 9.44 2.10
CA LYS A 65 7.97 9.43 3.41
C LYS A 65 9.26 8.63 3.35
N GLU A 66 10.21 8.99 4.22
CA GLU A 66 11.47 8.27 4.41
C GLU A 66 11.28 6.81 4.80
N LEU A 67 10.13 6.47 5.40
CA LEU A 67 9.78 5.09 5.71
C LEU A 67 9.85 4.15 4.50
N PHE A 68 9.54 4.65 3.29
CA PHE A 68 9.58 3.87 2.05
C PHE A 68 10.95 3.88 1.36
N LYS A 69 11.98 4.48 1.97
CA LYS A 69 13.33 4.54 1.40
C LYS A 69 13.90 3.14 1.12
N VAL A 70 13.73 2.19 2.04
CA VAL A 70 14.20 0.82 1.86
C VAL A 70 13.51 0.14 0.66
N LEU A 71 12.21 0.38 0.47
CA LEU A 71 11.49 -0.12 -0.70
C LEU A 71 11.95 0.58 -1.99
N ARG A 72 12.21 1.88 -1.96
CA ARG A 72 12.78 2.63 -3.09
C ARG A 72 14.15 2.08 -3.50
N GLU A 73 15.03 1.84 -2.53
CA GLU A 73 16.35 1.26 -2.78
C GLU A 73 16.26 -0.16 -3.33
N LYS A 74 15.32 -0.97 -2.82
CA LYS A 74 15.10 -2.35 -3.28
C LYS A 74 14.62 -2.44 -4.73
N TRP A 75 13.70 -1.56 -5.14
CA TRP A 75 13.07 -1.61 -6.47
C TRP A 75 13.70 -0.63 -7.48
N GLY A 76 14.47 0.35 -7.03
CA GLY A 76 15.16 1.31 -7.90
C GLY A 76 14.20 2.02 -8.86
N ALA A 77 14.51 1.97 -10.16
CA ALA A 77 13.72 2.58 -11.22
C ALA A 77 12.30 1.99 -11.35
N ASP A 78 12.09 0.75 -10.92
CA ASP A 78 10.80 0.06 -11.01
C ASP A 78 9.87 0.37 -9.83
N PHE A 79 10.31 1.19 -8.86
CA PHE A 79 9.54 1.48 -7.65
C PHE A 79 8.17 2.07 -7.96
N ASP A 80 8.10 3.10 -8.81
CA ASP A 80 6.85 3.77 -9.13
C ASP A 80 5.89 2.83 -9.88
N PHE A 81 6.43 1.99 -10.76
CA PHE A 81 5.67 0.96 -11.46
C PHE A 81 5.10 -0.06 -10.47
N PHE A 82 5.95 -0.60 -9.58
CA PHE A 82 5.56 -1.55 -8.53
C PHE A 82 4.46 -0.98 -7.63
N ILE A 83 4.63 0.25 -7.12
CA ILE A 83 3.63 0.90 -6.26
C ILE A 83 2.32 1.14 -7.00
N SER A 84 2.36 1.56 -8.27
CA SER A 84 1.15 1.80 -9.05
C SER A 84 0.36 0.52 -9.36
N GLN A 85 1.04 -0.62 -9.51
CA GLN A 85 0.38 -1.91 -9.68
C GLN A 85 -0.28 -2.40 -8.39
N LYS A 86 0.39 -2.22 -7.25
CA LYS A 86 -0.02 -2.82 -5.99
C LYS A 86 -1.00 -1.97 -5.20
N ASN A 87 -0.97 -0.64 -5.32
CA ASN A 87 -1.77 0.25 -4.47
C ASN A 87 -2.88 0.94 -5.24
N CYS A 88 -4.07 1.00 -4.63
CA CYS A 88 -5.18 1.80 -5.13
C CYS A 88 -5.77 2.66 -4.01
N CYS A 89 -6.04 3.93 -4.31
CA CYS A 89 -6.65 4.86 -3.36
C CYS A 89 -8.16 4.88 -3.53
N CYS A 90 -8.87 4.68 -2.43
CA CYS A 90 -10.31 4.89 -2.37
C CYS A 90 -10.58 6.20 -1.62
N SER A 91 -11.27 7.15 -2.27
CA SER A 91 -11.90 8.27 -1.57
C SER A 91 -13.29 7.83 -1.09
N ARG A 92 -13.86 8.48 -0.06
CA ARG A 92 -15.25 8.22 0.40
C ARG A 92 -16.30 8.40 -0.70
N ARG A 93 -15.94 9.03 -1.83
CA ARG A 93 -16.80 9.27 -3.01
C ARG A 93 -16.52 8.32 -4.17
N CYS A 94 -15.51 7.47 -4.09
CA CYS A 94 -15.29 6.42 -5.07
C CYS A 94 -16.33 5.31 -4.79
N LYS A 95 -17.32 5.16 -5.67
CA LYS A 95 -18.21 4.00 -5.66
C LYS A 95 -17.37 2.75 -5.85
N PHE A 96 -17.58 1.76 -4.98
CA PHE A 96 -17.02 0.40 -5.12
C PHE A 96 -17.58 -0.28 -6.37
#